data_AF-A0A2E2ECL5-F1
#
_entry.id   AF-A0A2E2ECL5-F1
#
_cell.length_a   1.000
_cell.length_b   1.000
_cell.length_c   1.000
_cell.angle_alpha   90.00
_cell.angle_beta   90.00
_cell.angle_gamma   90.00
#
_symmetry.space_group_name_H-M   'P 1'
#
loop_
_entity.id
_entity.type
_entity.pdbx_description
1 polymer ?
#
loop_
_entity_poly.entity_id
_entity_poly.type
_entity_poly.pdbx_seq_one_letter_code
_entity_poly.pdbx_strand_id
1 'polypeptide(L)'
;MNYFRQKSLRYSLILLLCFGVSIITQAQSKKPMRFYKMKVVVYKKDTLAKILRRFVREDSIISKNNPMIQKTLKSNPQIKDWRNLKPGETLYVYINPKYIDMDKLKAFRKEVKQVSKKIAKKVKKKKKSEEIKKWSAFYMASMGTFSQENSDIAKVDFKQNSPLTLGLMYTHYPENKNFTIASSIYFSYLLAASSNLGKENIEVPLEIGFNSYYQHPIMQGRFNLYGGFDFEKFNTFSLEGVENENDILFDENQIGYLTIGYSQAFNLMKHGFLFKASISQSVFSSRTAGFSGDDNSQAYSGNKVMLFLLSKITDKYYVSSLFKYHTLTGPSNVSVMRIGIGAGYLF
;
A
#
# COMPACT_ATOMS: atom_id res chain seq x y z
N MET A 1 13.49 26.48 -13.25
CA MET A 1 14.56 25.67 -12.63
C MET A 1 14.39 24.22 -13.03
N ASN A 2 15.33 23.73 -13.83
CA ASN A 2 15.33 22.43 -14.50
C ASN A 2 15.63 21.28 -13.53
N TYR A 3 14.85 20.19 -13.57
CA TYR A 3 15.25 18.85 -14.05
C TYR A 3 14.16 17.79 -13.76
N PHE A 4 13.99 16.85 -14.70
CA PHE A 4 13.12 15.65 -14.69
C PHE A 4 11.61 15.80 -14.95
N ARG A 5 11.30 16.15 -16.21
CA ARG A 5 10.18 15.61 -16.99
C ARG A 5 10.65 14.36 -17.76
N GLN A 6 9.71 13.50 -18.14
CA GLN A 6 9.82 12.27 -18.97
C GLN A 6 10.14 10.96 -18.24
N LYS A 7 9.09 10.21 -17.92
CA LYS A 7 9.02 8.74 -18.09
C LYS A 7 7.57 8.24 -17.97
N SER A 8 6.75 8.49 -19.00
CA SER A 8 5.49 7.77 -19.19
C SER A 8 4.89 8.05 -20.57
N LEU A 9 5.57 7.70 -21.66
CA LEU A 9 4.91 7.68 -22.98
C LEU A 9 5.76 6.93 -24.02
N ARG A 10 5.87 5.60 -23.90
CA ARG A 10 6.37 4.72 -24.99
C ARG A 10 5.79 3.31 -24.86
N TYR A 11 4.49 3.20 -25.09
CA TYR A 11 3.88 1.97 -25.56
C TYR A 11 2.87 2.35 -26.64
N SER A 12 3.33 2.33 -27.89
CA SER A 12 2.55 2.02 -29.08
C SER A 12 3.38 2.34 -30.34
N LEU A 13 3.41 1.33 -31.21
CA LEU A 13 3.55 1.38 -32.68
C LEU A 13 4.94 1.35 -33.35
N ILE A 14 5.03 0.37 -34.29
CA ILE A 14 5.74 0.37 -35.59
C ILE A 14 7.24 -0.02 -35.55
N LEU A 15 7.80 -0.95 -36.33
CA LEU A 15 7.35 -1.90 -37.37
C LEU A 15 8.52 -2.88 -37.67
N LEU A 16 8.16 -4.04 -38.24
CA LEU A 16 8.82 -4.86 -39.28
C LEU A 16 10.36 -5.02 -39.44
N LEU A 17 10.74 -6.30 -39.53
CA LEU A 17 11.55 -7.00 -40.57
C LEU A 17 12.68 -6.24 -41.30
N CYS A 18 13.88 -6.82 -41.26
CA CYS A 18 14.65 -7.12 -42.49
C CYS A 18 15.78 -8.14 -42.22
N PHE A 19 15.78 -9.19 -43.04
CA PHE A 19 16.83 -10.19 -43.21
C PHE A 19 18.07 -9.58 -43.90
N GLY A 20 19.26 -10.09 -43.53
CA GLY A 20 20.40 -10.32 -44.43
C GLY A 20 21.27 -9.12 -44.84
N VAL A 21 22.58 -9.20 -44.56
CA VAL A 21 23.64 -9.50 -45.54
C VAL A 21 25.00 -9.35 -44.83
N SER A 22 25.81 -10.40 -44.97
CA SER A 22 27.19 -10.50 -44.53
C SER A 22 28.10 -9.54 -45.30
N ILE A 23 28.97 -8.82 -44.59
CA ILE A 23 30.30 -8.48 -45.12
C ILE A 23 31.33 -9.09 -44.16
N ILE A 24 31.98 -10.12 -44.66
CA ILE A 24 33.14 -10.77 -44.06
C ILE A 24 34.34 -9.84 -44.30
N THR A 25 34.80 -9.17 -43.26
CA THR A 25 36.22 -8.84 -43.15
C THR A 25 36.87 -9.88 -42.27
N GLN A 26 37.70 -10.72 -42.88
CA GLN A 26 38.64 -11.61 -42.20
C GLN A 26 39.64 -10.77 -41.39
N ALA A 27 39.27 -10.42 -40.16
CA ALA A 27 40.23 -10.22 -39.11
C ALA A 27 40.39 -11.57 -38.41
N GLN A 28 41.61 -12.13 -38.42
CA GLN A 28 41.96 -13.29 -37.60
C GLN A 28 41.57 -13.02 -36.14
N SER A 29 40.38 -13.47 -35.74
CA SER A 29 39.92 -13.31 -34.38
C SER A 29 40.70 -14.31 -33.52
N LYS A 30 41.77 -13.82 -32.88
CA LYS A 30 42.34 -14.50 -31.71
C LYS A 30 41.17 -14.76 -30.77
N LYS A 31 40.91 -16.04 -30.44
CA LYS A 31 39.87 -16.41 -29.47
C LYS A 31 39.91 -15.40 -28.31
N PRO A 32 38.78 -14.75 -27.96
CA PRO A 32 38.80 -13.69 -26.97
C PRO A 32 39.38 -14.25 -25.67
N MET A 33 40.53 -13.72 -25.27
CA MET A 33 41.21 -14.14 -24.05
C MET A 33 40.25 -13.96 -22.88
N ARG A 34 39.83 -15.09 -22.27
CA ARG A 34 38.93 -15.08 -21.12
C ARG A 34 39.74 -14.67 -19.89
N PHE A 35 39.22 -13.72 -19.11
CA PHE A 35 39.85 -13.25 -17.87
C PHE A 35 38.90 -13.49 -16.71
N TYR A 36 39.44 -13.78 -15.53
CA TYR A 36 38.69 -13.70 -14.28
C TYR A 36 38.55 -12.24 -13.87
N LYS A 37 37.31 -11.75 -13.82
CA LYS A 37 36.99 -10.40 -13.36
C LYS A 37 36.70 -10.42 -11.86
N MET A 38 37.36 -9.56 -11.10
CA MET A 38 37.20 -9.46 -9.64
C MET A 38 37.01 -8.01 -9.25
N LYS A 39 36.09 -7.76 -8.32
CA LYS A 39 35.89 -6.45 -7.72
C LYS A 39 36.66 -6.41 -6.39
N VAL A 40 37.61 -5.50 -6.25
CA VAL A 40 38.55 -5.44 -5.12
C VAL A 40 38.52 -4.04 -4.52
N VAL A 41 38.63 -3.97 -3.19
CA VAL A 41 38.78 -2.71 -2.45
C VAL A 41 40.26 -2.47 -2.17
N VAL A 42 40.72 -1.24 -2.40
CA VAL A 42 42.08 -0.80 -2.12
C VAL A 42 42.27 -0.62 -0.62
N TYR A 43 43.31 -1.24 -0.07
CA TYR A 43 43.77 -1.06 1.31
C TYR A 43 44.96 -0.09 1.39
N LYS A 44 45.30 0.34 2.61
CA LYS A 44 46.42 1.25 2.84
C LYS A 44 47.72 0.64 2.29
N LYS A 45 48.47 1.44 1.51
CA LYS A 45 49.72 1.03 0.83
C LYS A 45 49.54 -0.06 -0.24
N ASP A 46 48.34 -0.21 -0.80
CA ASP A 46 48.17 -1.07 -1.97
C ASP A 46 48.71 -0.42 -3.24
N THR A 47 49.39 -1.24 -4.03
CA THR A 47 49.74 -0.96 -5.41
C THR A 47 49.02 -1.94 -6.32
N LEU A 48 48.89 -1.63 -7.61
CA LEU A 48 48.30 -2.57 -8.57
C LEU A 48 49.02 -3.93 -8.54
N ALA A 49 50.36 -3.94 -8.43
CA ALA A 49 51.15 -5.16 -8.31
C ALA A 49 50.78 -5.96 -7.04
N LYS A 50 50.67 -5.31 -5.89
CA LYS A 50 50.28 -5.95 -4.63
C LYS A 50 48.87 -6.53 -4.69
N ILE A 51 47.95 -5.83 -5.35
CA ILE A 51 46.59 -6.31 -5.56
C ILE A 51 46.58 -7.53 -6.47
N LEU A 52 47.35 -7.53 -7.57
CA LEU A 52 47.44 -8.66 -8.49
C LEU A 52 48.05 -9.89 -7.81
N ARG A 53 49.07 -9.72 -6.96
CA ARG A 53 49.71 -10.79 -6.17
C ARG A 53 48.75 -11.54 -5.25
N ARG A 54 47.59 -10.97 -4.91
CA ARG A 54 46.54 -11.67 -4.15
C ARG A 54 45.89 -12.79 -4.93
N PHE A 55 46.07 -12.84 -6.25
CA PHE A 55 45.34 -13.74 -7.13
C PHE A 55 46.23 -14.51 -8.09
N VAL A 56 47.51 -14.14 -8.21
CA VAL A 56 48.45 -14.82 -9.10
C VAL A 56 49.41 -15.71 -8.33
N ARG A 57 49.97 -16.71 -9.01
CA ARG A 57 51.01 -17.60 -8.46
C ARG A 57 52.28 -16.80 -8.17
N GLU A 58 53.08 -17.24 -7.20
CA GLU A 58 54.21 -16.45 -6.68
C GLU A 58 55.36 -16.31 -7.67
N ASP A 59 55.51 -17.29 -8.56
CA ASP A 59 56.48 -17.37 -9.66
C ASP A 59 56.03 -16.59 -10.91
N SER A 60 54.85 -15.95 -10.90
CA SER A 60 54.31 -15.28 -12.07
C SER A 60 55.05 -13.97 -12.38
N ILE A 61 55.83 -13.96 -13.47
CA ILE A 61 56.45 -12.75 -14.02
C ILE A 61 55.44 -12.06 -14.98
N ILE A 62 54.90 -10.92 -14.56
CA ILE A 62 53.86 -10.18 -15.29
C ILE A 62 54.37 -8.79 -15.66
N SER A 63 54.58 -8.56 -16.96
CA SER A 63 54.99 -7.26 -17.47
C SER A 63 53.81 -6.28 -17.55
N LYS A 64 54.11 -4.97 -17.56
CA LYS A 64 53.12 -3.89 -17.69
C LYS A 64 52.31 -3.98 -19.01
N ASN A 65 52.91 -4.55 -20.06
CA ASN A 65 52.29 -4.70 -21.37
C ASN A 65 51.39 -5.94 -21.46
N ASN A 66 51.29 -6.74 -20.40
CA ASN A 66 50.43 -7.92 -20.39
C ASN A 66 48.95 -7.52 -20.61
N PRO A 67 48.20 -8.25 -21.48
CA PRO A 67 46.79 -7.96 -21.75
C PRO A 67 45.90 -7.81 -20.50
N MET A 68 46.20 -8.54 -19.42
CA MET A 68 45.43 -8.47 -18.18
C MET A 68 45.61 -7.13 -17.44
N ILE A 69 46.81 -6.56 -17.50
CA ILE A 69 47.12 -5.25 -16.94
C ILE A 69 46.40 -4.18 -17.75
N GLN A 70 46.54 -4.21 -19.08
CA GLN A 70 45.91 -3.25 -19.98
C GLN A 70 44.38 -3.24 -19.82
N LYS A 71 43.77 -4.43 -19.71
CA LYS A 71 42.33 -4.55 -19.46
C LYS A 71 41.92 -4.02 -18.10
N THR A 72 42.72 -4.25 -17.06
CA THR A 72 42.50 -3.68 -15.72
C THR A 72 42.57 -2.16 -15.74
N LEU A 73 43.57 -1.57 -16.40
CA LEU A 73 43.69 -0.11 -16.52
C LEU A 73 42.48 0.49 -17.25
N LYS A 74 42.14 -0.06 -18.43
CA LYS A 74 41.01 0.42 -19.26
C LYS A 74 39.65 0.32 -18.56
N SER A 75 39.46 -0.70 -17.72
CA SER A 75 38.17 -0.95 -17.06
C SER A 75 37.97 -0.12 -15.77
N ASN A 76 38.95 0.70 -15.39
CA ASN A 76 38.89 1.57 -14.21
C ASN A 76 39.26 3.02 -14.58
N PRO A 77 38.50 3.68 -15.49
CA PRO A 77 38.81 5.05 -15.93
C PRO A 77 38.76 6.10 -14.81
N GLN A 78 38.11 5.77 -13.69
CA GLN A 78 38.08 6.62 -12.50
C GLN A 78 39.44 6.76 -11.80
N ILE A 79 40.36 5.81 -11.99
CA ILE A 79 41.69 5.83 -11.35
C ILE A 79 42.64 6.66 -12.22
N LYS A 80 42.88 7.89 -11.77
CA LYS A 80 43.79 8.83 -12.46
C LYS A 80 45.26 8.58 -12.15
N ASP A 81 45.57 8.14 -10.93
CA ASP A 81 46.93 7.84 -10.50
C ASP A 81 47.04 6.39 -9.99
N TRP A 82 47.68 5.54 -10.80
CA TRP A 82 47.90 4.13 -10.47
C TRP A 82 49.10 3.89 -9.52
N ARG A 83 49.91 4.93 -9.26
CA ARG A 83 51.01 4.88 -8.28
C ARG A 83 50.49 5.14 -6.88
N ASN A 84 49.43 5.93 -6.74
CA ASN A 84 48.83 6.30 -5.46
C ASN A 84 47.33 5.95 -5.40
N LEU A 85 47.03 4.66 -5.18
CA LEU A 85 45.66 4.19 -5.05
C LEU A 85 45.06 4.63 -3.72
N LYS A 86 43.88 5.27 -3.73
CA LYS A 86 43.26 5.75 -2.49
C LYS A 86 42.60 4.60 -1.75
N PRO A 87 42.86 4.42 -0.44
CA PRO A 87 42.19 3.40 0.35
C PRO A 87 40.67 3.55 0.31
N GLY A 88 39.94 2.44 0.19
CA GLY A 88 38.48 2.40 0.07
C GLY A 88 37.95 2.51 -1.36
N GLU A 89 38.76 2.93 -2.34
CA GLU A 89 38.37 2.87 -3.74
C GLU A 89 38.15 1.42 -4.18
N THR A 90 37.20 1.24 -5.09
CA THR A 90 36.90 -0.07 -5.66
C THR A 90 37.34 -0.15 -7.11
N LEU A 91 38.02 -1.25 -7.46
CA LEU A 91 38.55 -1.49 -8.79
C LEU A 91 38.22 -2.89 -9.31
N TYR A 92 38.12 -2.99 -10.62
CA TYR A 92 37.95 -4.24 -11.34
C TYR A 92 39.30 -4.75 -11.83
N VAL A 93 39.76 -5.85 -11.25
CA VAL A 93 40.98 -6.55 -11.67
C VAL A 93 40.62 -7.65 -12.64
N TYR A 94 41.42 -7.80 -13.69
CA TYR A 94 41.32 -8.89 -14.66
C TYR A 94 42.56 -9.75 -14.54
N ILE A 95 42.38 -11.04 -14.26
CA ILE A 95 43.47 -12.01 -14.16
C ILE A 95 43.35 -12.99 -15.32
N ASN A 96 44.46 -13.17 -16.06
CA ASN A 96 44.52 -14.19 -17.10
C ASN A 96 44.61 -15.58 -16.43
N PRO A 97 43.80 -16.58 -16.84
CA PRO A 97 43.82 -17.94 -16.31
C PRO A 97 45.21 -18.58 -16.24
N LYS A 98 46.16 -18.20 -17.11
CA LYS A 98 47.54 -18.69 -17.08
C LYS A 98 48.26 -18.39 -15.76
N TYR A 99 47.98 -17.24 -15.15
CA TYR A 99 48.70 -16.77 -13.96
C TYR A 99 47.92 -16.97 -12.66
N ILE A 100 46.64 -17.36 -12.75
CA ILE A 100 45.77 -17.38 -11.57
C ILE A 100 46.17 -18.51 -10.61
N ASP A 101 46.18 -18.17 -9.33
CA ASP A 101 46.22 -19.10 -8.22
C ASP A 101 44.78 -19.35 -7.76
N MET A 102 44.30 -20.56 -8.00
CA MET A 102 42.91 -20.93 -7.72
C MET A 102 42.62 -21.02 -6.23
N ASP A 103 43.61 -21.30 -5.39
CA ASP A 103 43.42 -21.42 -3.95
C ASP A 103 43.37 -20.04 -3.29
N LYS A 104 44.22 -19.11 -3.73
CA LYS A 104 44.10 -17.70 -3.36
C LYS A 104 42.76 -17.10 -3.79
N LEU A 105 42.28 -17.43 -5.00
CA LEU A 105 40.95 -17.01 -5.46
C LEU A 105 39.81 -17.58 -4.61
N LYS A 106 39.86 -18.87 -4.27
CA LYS A 106 38.85 -19.51 -3.40
C LYS A 106 38.84 -18.87 -2.01
N ALA A 107 40.02 -18.63 -1.42
CA ALA A 107 40.17 -17.98 -0.12
C ALA A 107 39.53 -16.57 -0.13
N PHE A 108 39.86 -15.75 -1.13
CA PHE A 108 39.28 -14.42 -1.29
C PHE A 108 37.74 -14.46 -1.41
N ARG A 109 37.20 -15.38 -2.23
CA ARG A 109 35.74 -15.53 -2.37
C ARG A 109 35.08 -15.94 -1.05
N LYS A 110 35.71 -16.81 -0.26
CA LYS A 110 35.22 -17.24 1.05
C LYS A 110 35.18 -16.07 2.03
N GLU A 111 36.23 -15.26 2.07
CA GLU A 111 36.32 -14.07 2.91
C GLU A 111 35.25 -13.02 2.54
N VAL A 112 35.13 -12.68 1.25
CA VAL A 112 34.10 -11.74 0.75
C VAL A 112 32.70 -12.23 1.10
N LYS A 113 32.42 -13.53 0.99
CA LYS A 113 31.13 -14.13 1.37
C LYS A 113 30.87 -14.05 2.88
N GLN A 114 31.91 -14.17 3.71
CA GLN A 114 31.76 -14.03 5.17
C GLN A 114 31.52 -12.57 5.57
N VAL A 115 32.27 -11.62 4.98
CA VAL A 115 32.11 -10.19 5.23
C VAL A 115 30.73 -9.70 4.76
N SER A 116 30.28 -10.11 3.57
CA SER A 116 28.95 -9.74 3.07
C SER A 116 27.83 -10.28 3.96
N LYS A 117 27.96 -11.52 4.47
CA LYS A 117 27.04 -12.08 5.48
C LYS A 117 27.03 -11.26 6.78
N LYS A 118 28.19 -10.83 7.28
CA LYS A 118 28.29 -9.99 8.49
C LYS A 118 27.66 -8.61 8.27
N ILE A 119 27.91 -7.97 7.13
CA ILE A 119 27.30 -6.68 6.77
C ILE A 119 25.79 -6.83 6.62
N ALA A 120 25.31 -7.84 5.90
CA ALA A 120 23.88 -8.11 5.76
C ALA A 120 23.19 -8.34 7.12
N LYS A 121 23.84 -9.05 8.05
CA LYS A 121 23.34 -9.21 9.44
C LYS A 121 23.29 -7.89 10.20
N LYS A 122 24.33 -7.04 10.09
CA LYS A 122 24.34 -5.69 10.72
C LYS A 122 23.28 -4.76 10.13
N VAL A 123 23.10 -4.79 8.80
CA VAL A 123 22.06 -4.01 8.10
C VAL A 123 20.66 -4.51 8.49
N LYS A 124 20.43 -5.83 8.56
CA LYS A 124 19.17 -6.39 9.06
C LYS A 124 18.90 -6.00 10.52
N LYS A 125 19.91 -6.02 11.40
CA LYS A 125 19.77 -5.54 12.78
C LYS A 125 19.42 -4.04 12.88
N LYS A 126 19.93 -3.20 11.97
CA LYS A 126 19.59 -1.78 11.89
C LYS A 126 18.23 -1.49 11.23
N LYS A 127 17.68 -2.45 10.47
CA LYS A 127 16.41 -2.31 9.76
C LYS A 127 15.25 -2.95 10.53
N LYS A 128 15.34 -3.03 11.86
CA LYS A 128 14.17 -3.31 12.69
C LYS A 128 13.23 -2.11 12.55
N SER A 129 11.99 -2.36 12.11
CA SER A 129 10.99 -1.31 12.01
C SER A 129 10.45 -1.05 13.41
N GLU A 130 10.58 0.17 13.91
CA GLU A 130 10.03 0.57 15.20
C GLU A 130 8.49 0.46 15.19
N GLU A 131 7.92 0.23 16.38
CA GLU A 131 6.49 0.28 16.59
C GLU A 131 5.98 1.71 16.38
N ILE A 132 4.96 1.89 15.55
CA ILE A 132 4.37 3.20 15.29
C ILE A 132 2.89 3.16 15.64
N LYS A 133 2.45 4.08 16.49
CA LYS A 133 1.06 4.34 16.85
C LYS A 133 0.66 5.70 16.32
N LYS A 134 -0.45 5.78 15.60
CA LYS A 134 -0.99 7.03 15.08
C LYS A 134 -2.43 7.17 15.52
N TRP A 135 -2.76 8.37 15.94
CA TRP A 135 -4.12 8.77 16.25
C TRP A 135 -4.54 9.87 15.28
N SER A 136 -5.82 9.92 14.95
CA SER A 136 -6.40 11.08 14.31
C SER A 136 -7.84 11.29 14.72
N ALA A 137 -8.27 12.54 14.73
CA ALA A 137 -9.67 12.90 14.74
C ALA A 137 -10.11 13.25 13.31
N PHE A 138 -11.36 12.99 12.98
CA PHE A 138 -11.94 13.40 11.71
C PHE A 138 -13.35 13.95 11.87
N TYR A 139 -13.68 14.81 10.93
CA TYR A 139 -15.00 15.33 10.67
C TYR A 139 -15.43 14.90 9.27
N MET A 140 -16.69 14.54 9.09
CA MET A 140 -17.26 14.24 7.78
C MET A 140 -18.68 14.79 7.70
N ALA A 141 -18.99 15.43 6.58
CA ALA A 141 -20.36 15.72 6.17
C ALA A 141 -20.76 14.72 5.09
N SER A 142 -21.99 14.25 5.11
CA SER A 142 -22.48 13.31 4.11
C SER A 142 -23.94 13.54 3.74
N MET A 143 -24.27 13.13 2.53
CA MET A 143 -25.63 13.03 2.02
C MET A 143 -25.93 11.58 1.71
N GLY A 144 -27.18 11.18 1.91
CA GLY A 144 -27.62 9.83 1.65
C GLY A 144 -29.04 9.76 1.15
N THR A 145 -29.32 8.68 0.44
CA THR A 145 -30.66 8.29 0.01
C THR A 145 -30.99 6.98 0.68
N PHE A 146 -32.16 6.95 1.29
CA PHE A 146 -32.69 5.81 1.98
C PHE A 146 -34.00 5.39 1.30
N SER A 147 -34.12 4.10 1.05
CA SER A 147 -35.34 3.48 0.52
C SER A 147 -35.65 2.26 1.36
N GLN A 148 -36.87 2.19 1.88
CA GLN A 148 -37.37 1.09 2.69
C GLN A 148 -38.75 0.70 2.19
N GLU A 149 -38.94 -0.61 2.00
CA GLU A 149 -40.18 -1.13 1.43
C GLU A 149 -40.55 -2.45 2.07
N ASN A 150 -41.80 -2.55 2.50
CA ASN A 150 -42.49 -3.81 2.73
C ASN A 150 -43.75 -3.80 1.85
N SER A 151 -43.89 -4.79 0.97
CA SER A 151 -44.94 -4.85 -0.06
C SER A 151 -46.35 -4.83 0.52
N ASP A 152 -46.49 -5.26 1.76
CA ASP A 152 -47.79 -5.49 2.40
C ASP A 152 -48.19 -4.31 3.30
N ILE A 153 -47.28 -3.37 3.56
CA ILE A 153 -47.42 -2.31 4.57
C ILE A 153 -47.23 -0.94 3.91
N ALA A 154 -45.98 -0.58 3.59
CA ALA A 154 -45.65 0.75 3.11
C ALA A 154 -44.29 0.81 2.40
N LYS A 155 -44.11 1.88 1.64
CA LYS A 155 -42.83 2.29 1.08
C LYS A 155 -42.46 3.69 1.55
N VAL A 156 -41.25 3.82 2.08
CA VAL A 156 -40.68 5.07 2.55
C VAL A 156 -39.39 5.34 1.79
N ASP A 157 -39.38 6.45 1.04
CA ASP A 157 -38.20 6.97 0.36
C ASP A 157 -37.86 8.34 0.94
N PHE A 158 -36.64 8.53 1.43
CA PHE A 158 -36.24 9.81 2.00
C PHE A 158 -34.75 10.12 1.81
N LYS A 159 -34.42 11.40 1.89
CA LYS A 159 -33.04 11.88 1.89
C LYS A 159 -32.57 12.08 3.32
N GLN A 160 -31.43 11.48 3.65
CA GLN A 160 -30.82 11.59 4.97
C GLN A 160 -29.47 12.26 4.84
N ASN A 161 -29.30 13.42 5.48
CA ASN A 161 -28.02 14.10 5.52
C ASN A 161 -27.40 13.93 6.90
N SER A 162 -26.08 13.74 6.95
CA SER A 162 -25.32 13.94 8.17
C SER A 162 -24.47 15.20 8.02
N PRO A 163 -24.89 16.35 8.58
CA PRO A 163 -24.06 17.55 8.56
C PRO A 163 -22.83 17.41 9.47
N LEU A 164 -22.85 16.43 10.39
CA LEU A 164 -21.83 16.24 11.40
C LEU A 164 -21.64 14.76 11.71
N THR A 165 -20.57 14.19 11.18
CA THR A 165 -19.96 12.95 11.68
C THR A 165 -18.61 13.29 12.30
N LEU A 166 -18.42 12.91 13.56
CA LEU A 166 -17.14 13.03 14.26
C LEU A 166 -16.62 11.64 14.58
N GLY A 167 -15.30 11.45 14.45
CA GLY A 167 -14.70 10.17 14.81
C GLY A 167 -13.24 10.24 15.17
N LEU A 168 -12.79 9.16 15.80
CA LEU A 168 -11.41 8.91 16.17
C LEU A 168 -10.92 7.67 15.43
N MET A 169 -9.72 7.76 14.87
CA MET A 169 -9.04 6.66 14.20
C MET A 169 -7.71 6.39 14.90
N TYR A 170 -7.44 5.11 15.12
CA TYR A 170 -6.19 4.58 15.61
C TYR A 170 -5.55 3.70 14.54
N THR A 171 -4.25 3.85 14.30
CA THR A 171 -3.48 2.99 13.42
C THR A 171 -2.20 2.53 14.10
N HIS A 172 -1.98 1.21 14.10
CA HIS A 172 -0.86 0.56 14.74
C HIS A 172 -0.04 -0.23 13.73
N TYR A 173 1.26 0.08 13.67
CA TYR A 173 2.29 -0.63 12.91
C TYR A 173 3.20 -1.35 13.92
N PRO A 174 3.01 -2.66 14.16
CA PRO A 174 3.79 -3.39 15.16
C PRO A 174 5.26 -3.56 14.77
N GLU A 175 6.14 -3.61 15.77
CA GLU A 175 7.59 -3.76 15.57
C GLU A 175 7.92 -5.04 14.79
N ASN A 176 8.73 -4.93 13.74
CA ASN A 176 9.18 -6.06 12.90
C ASN A 176 8.06 -6.92 12.31
N LYS A 177 6.82 -6.43 12.27
CA LYS A 177 5.69 -7.12 11.65
C LYS A 177 5.31 -6.43 10.35
N ASN A 178 4.90 -7.24 9.39
CA ASN A 178 4.48 -6.76 8.08
C ASN A 178 2.95 -6.73 8.01
N PHE A 179 2.31 -6.09 8.99
CA PHE A 179 0.88 -5.86 9.00
C PHE A 179 0.56 -4.54 9.69
N THR A 180 -0.68 -4.08 9.54
CA THR A 180 -1.17 -2.87 10.19
C THR A 180 -2.55 -3.16 10.77
N ILE A 181 -2.80 -2.68 12.00
CA ILE A 181 -4.15 -2.66 12.57
C ILE A 181 -4.66 -1.23 12.47
N ALA A 182 -5.87 -1.06 11.95
CA ALA A 182 -6.53 0.24 11.88
C ALA A 182 -7.93 0.10 12.44
N SER A 183 -8.28 0.94 13.40
CA SER A 183 -9.59 0.94 14.04
C SER A 183 -10.14 2.36 14.07
N SER A 184 -11.46 2.50 14.00
CA SER A 184 -12.10 3.80 14.21
C SER A 184 -13.45 3.66 14.87
N ILE A 185 -13.85 4.72 15.57
CA ILE A 185 -15.19 4.91 16.13
C ILE A 185 -15.71 6.24 15.65
N TYR A 186 -17.01 6.32 15.35
CA TYR A 186 -17.66 7.54 14.90
C TYR A 186 -19.08 7.67 15.44
N PHE A 187 -19.52 8.93 15.49
CA PHE A 187 -20.87 9.36 15.85
C PHE A 187 -21.36 10.29 14.76
N SER A 188 -22.58 10.08 14.26
CA SER A 188 -23.19 10.88 13.20
C SER A 188 -24.52 11.45 13.66
N TYR A 189 -24.64 12.77 13.57
CA TYR A 189 -25.91 13.48 13.68
C TYR A 189 -26.62 13.44 12.32
N LEU A 190 -27.90 13.09 12.32
CA LEU A 190 -28.65 12.78 11.11
C LEU A 190 -29.91 13.66 11.03
N LEU A 191 -30.10 14.28 9.87
CA LEU A 191 -31.26 15.10 9.55
C LEU A 191 -31.99 14.50 8.36
N ALA A 192 -33.30 14.30 8.48
CA ALA A 192 -34.13 13.98 7.33
C ALA A 192 -34.36 15.27 6.51
N ALA A 193 -33.86 15.29 5.27
CA ALA A 193 -33.91 16.46 4.41
C ALA A 193 -35.21 16.55 3.59
N SER A 194 -35.90 15.43 3.36
CA SER A 194 -37.20 15.35 2.68
C SER A 194 -37.75 13.93 2.81
N SER A 195 -39.05 13.78 3.08
CA SER A 195 -39.74 12.48 3.07
C SER A 195 -40.99 12.53 2.18
N ASN A 196 -41.41 11.38 1.66
CA ASN A 196 -42.71 11.22 1.00
C ASN A 196 -43.90 11.24 1.99
N LEU A 197 -43.62 11.38 3.30
CA LEU A 197 -44.60 11.41 4.39
C LEU A 197 -45.09 12.84 4.73
N GLY A 198 -44.66 13.86 3.98
CA GLY A 198 -45.18 15.22 4.11
C GLY A 198 -44.73 16.02 5.34
N LYS A 199 -43.87 15.46 6.21
CA LYS A 199 -43.24 16.18 7.33
C LYS A 199 -41.80 16.61 6.97
N GLU A 200 -41.50 17.89 7.16
CA GLU A 200 -40.14 18.46 7.07
C GLU A 200 -39.45 18.39 8.45
N ASN A 201 -38.11 18.27 8.48
CA ASN A 201 -37.27 18.30 9.69
C ASN A 201 -37.52 17.19 10.72
N ILE A 202 -37.48 15.93 10.29
CA ILE A 202 -37.52 14.79 11.21
C ILE A 202 -36.12 14.61 11.80
N GLU A 203 -36.01 14.71 13.12
CA GLU A 203 -34.80 14.38 13.85
C GLU A 203 -34.62 12.87 13.89
N VAL A 204 -33.55 12.38 13.26
CA VAL A 204 -33.23 10.95 13.26
C VAL A 204 -32.26 10.69 14.41
N PRO A 205 -32.48 9.64 15.23
CA PRO A 205 -31.57 9.35 16.32
C PRO A 205 -30.14 9.12 15.83
N LEU A 206 -29.17 9.40 16.70
CA LEU A 206 -27.74 9.35 16.39
C LEU A 206 -27.31 7.97 15.86
N GLU A 207 -26.47 7.97 14.82
CA GLU A 207 -25.82 6.77 14.32
C GLU A 207 -24.43 6.64 14.96
N ILE A 208 -24.11 5.45 15.43
CA ILE A 208 -22.80 5.12 16.02
C ILE A 208 -22.21 3.99 15.19
N GLY A 209 -20.92 4.09 14.89
CA GLY A 209 -20.23 2.96 14.26
C GLY A 209 -18.81 2.79 14.73
N PHE A 210 -18.35 1.55 14.61
CA PHE A 210 -17.02 1.13 14.95
C PHE A 210 -16.48 0.21 13.86
N ASN A 211 -15.19 0.29 13.56
CA ASN A 211 -14.52 -0.70 12.74
C ASN A 211 -13.13 -1.04 13.29
N SER A 212 -12.67 -2.24 12.97
CA SER A 212 -11.31 -2.68 13.24
C SER A 212 -10.85 -3.62 12.13
N TYR A 213 -9.73 -3.27 11.50
CA TYR A 213 -9.19 -3.95 10.34
C TYR A 213 -7.75 -4.35 10.55
N TYR A 214 -7.45 -5.59 10.19
CA TYR A 214 -6.10 -6.09 9.97
C TYR A 214 -5.76 -5.94 8.48
N GLN A 215 -4.63 -5.29 8.17
CA GLN A 215 -4.16 -5.06 6.80
C GLN A 215 -2.80 -5.73 6.61
N HIS A 216 -2.65 -6.48 5.51
CA HIS A 216 -1.41 -7.15 5.15
C HIS A 216 -0.97 -6.74 3.74
N PRO A 217 0.27 -6.25 3.55
CA PRO A 217 0.79 -5.90 2.24
C PRO A 217 1.00 -7.15 1.39
N ILE A 218 0.59 -7.05 0.13
CA ILE A 218 0.76 -8.06 -0.91
C ILE A 218 1.52 -7.43 -2.09
N MET A 219 2.00 -8.26 -3.02
CA MET A 219 2.73 -7.81 -4.21
C MET A 219 3.86 -6.82 -3.88
N GLN A 220 4.75 -7.21 -2.96
CA GLN A 220 5.90 -6.40 -2.52
C GLN A 220 5.52 -5.04 -1.90
N GLY A 221 4.30 -4.91 -1.36
CA GLY A 221 3.82 -3.69 -0.70
C GLY A 221 3.14 -2.71 -1.63
N ARG A 222 2.83 -3.10 -2.87
CA ARG A 222 2.07 -2.26 -3.80
C ARG A 222 0.59 -2.13 -3.40
N PHE A 223 0.02 -3.18 -2.82
CA PHE A 223 -1.36 -3.24 -2.36
C PHE A 223 -1.38 -3.83 -0.96
N ASN A 224 -2.45 -3.59 -0.21
CA ASN A 224 -2.75 -4.36 1.01
C ASN A 224 -4.09 -5.03 0.85
N LEU A 225 -4.15 -6.30 1.22
CA LEU A 225 -5.42 -6.95 1.50
C LEU A 225 -5.76 -6.64 2.96
N TYR A 226 -7.01 -6.34 3.25
CA TYR A 226 -7.46 -6.15 4.62
C TYR A 226 -8.77 -6.86 4.90
N GLY A 227 -8.99 -7.16 6.16
CA GLY A 227 -10.25 -7.67 6.65
C GLY A 227 -10.42 -7.42 8.14
N GLY A 228 -11.63 -7.59 8.62
CA GLY A 228 -11.95 -7.36 10.02
C GLY A 228 -13.44 -7.21 10.24
N PHE A 229 -13.80 -6.35 11.19
CA PHE A 229 -15.16 -6.23 11.70
C PHE A 229 -15.64 -4.78 11.66
N ASP A 230 -16.93 -4.63 11.39
CA ASP A 230 -17.67 -3.38 11.49
C ASP A 230 -18.89 -3.57 12.39
N PHE A 231 -19.17 -2.59 13.23
CA PHE A 231 -20.41 -2.47 13.99
C PHE A 231 -21.10 -1.17 13.62
N GLU A 232 -22.41 -1.21 13.42
CA GLU A 232 -23.20 -0.03 13.13
C GLU A 232 -24.53 -0.08 13.89
N LYS A 233 -24.82 1.00 14.61
CA LYS A 233 -26.14 1.27 15.20
C LYS A 233 -26.79 2.39 14.39
N PHE A 234 -27.93 2.12 13.77
CA PHE A 234 -28.66 3.06 12.92
C PHE A 234 -30.17 2.82 13.02
N ASN A 235 -30.97 3.72 12.44
CA ASN A 235 -32.42 3.68 12.55
C ASN A 235 -33.09 3.42 11.20
N THR A 236 -34.18 2.66 11.21
CA THR A 236 -35.11 2.48 10.09
C THR A 236 -36.48 3.01 10.50
N PHE A 237 -37.37 3.26 9.54
CA PHE A 237 -38.75 3.65 9.89
C PHE A 237 -39.50 2.42 10.41
N SER A 238 -40.31 2.60 11.44
CA SER A 238 -41.33 1.60 11.79
C SER A 238 -42.50 1.77 10.81
N LEU A 239 -42.59 0.87 9.83
CA LEU A 239 -43.59 0.98 8.76
C LEU A 239 -45.00 0.78 9.31
N GLU A 240 -45.15 -0.14 10.25
CA GLU A 240 -46.38 -0.42 10.99
C GLU A 240 -46.84 0.81 11.78
N GLY A 241 -45.93 1.50 12.48
CA GLY A 241 -46.24 2.74 13.19
C GLY A 241 -46.67 3.87 12.25
N VAL A 242 -45.99 4.00 11.09
CA VAL A 242 -46.34 4.98 10.07
C VAL A 242 -47.74 4.73 9.49
N GLU A 243 -48.11 3.47 9.25
CA GLU A 243 -49.43 3.11 8.74
C GLU A 243 -50.54 3.29 9.79
N ASN A 244 -50.30 2.87 11.04
CA ASN A 244 -51.36 2.78 12.06
C ASN A 244 -51.56 4.07 12.88
N GLU A 245 -50.49 4.82 13.18
CA GLU A 245 -50.58 5.97 14.10
C GLU A 245 -50.42 7.33 13.39
N ASN A 246 -50.12 7.36 12.09
CA ASN A 246 -49.74 8.58 11.34
C ASN A 246 -48.57 9.35 12.01
N ASP A 247 -47.76 8.68 12.81
CA ASP A 247 -46.57 9.24 13.44
C ASP A 247 -45.29 8.62 12.90
N ILE A 248 -44.18 9.35 13.02
CA ILE A 248 -42.89 8.91 12.52
C ILE A 248 -42.10 8.28 13.67
N LEU A 249 -42.20 6.96 13.73
CA LEU A 249 -41.48 6.13 14.68
C LEU A 249 -40.29 5.46 14.00
N PHE A 250 -39.26 5.18 14.78
CA PHE A 250 -38.02 4.57 14.32
C PHE A 250 -37.75 3.26 15.03
N ASP A 251 -37.34 2.25 14.28
CA ASP A 251 -36.71 1.07 14.85
C ASP A 251 -35.22 1.31 15.00
N GLU A 252 -34.68 0.91 16.14
CA GLU A 252 -33.25 0.89 16.37
C GLU A 252 -32.66 -0.44 15.89
N ASN A 253 -31.64 -0.36 15.05
CA ASN A 253 -30.96 -1.52 14.50
C ASN A 253 -29.49 -1.52 14.91
N GLN A 254 -28.97 -2.69 15.25
CA GLN A 254 -27.55 -2.89 15.52
C GLN A 254 -27.06 -4.04 14.65
N ILE A 255 -26.10 -3.79 13.76
CA ILE A 255 -25.59 -4.78 12.82
C ILE A 255 -24.07 -4.88 12.92
N GLY A 256 -23.59 -6.12 13.05
CA GLY A 256 -22.19 -6.47 12.94
C GLY A 256 -21.89 -7.09 11.59
N TYR A 257 -20.80 -6.68 10.95
CA TYR A 257 -20.35 -7.19 9.67
C TYR A 257 -18.95 -7.78 9.77
N LEU A 258 -18.71 -8.84 9.00
CA LEU A 258 -17.35 -9.22 8.59
C LEU A 258 -17.03 -8.56 7.26
N THR A 259 -15.84 -7.97 7.19
CA THR A 259 -15.41 -7.14 6.07
C THR A 259 -14.14 -7.71 5.45
N ILE A 260 -14.09 -7.69 4.12
CA ILE A 260 -12.88 -7.92 3.34
C ILE A 260 -12.73 -6.80 2.31
N GLY A 261 -11.49 -6.38 2.07
CA GLY A 261 -11.22 -5.30 1.15
C GLY A 261 -9.78 -5.23 0.70
N TYR A 262 -9.52 -4.29 -0.20
CA TYR A 262 -8.19 -3.96 -0.66
C TYR A 262 -7.89 -2.48 -0.45
N SER A 263 -6.64 -2.15 -0.13
CA SER A 263 -6.16 -0.79 -0.07
C SER A 263 -4.93 -0.59 -0.93
N GLN A 264 -4.81 0.60 -1.50
CA GLN A 264 -3.69 0.99 -2.34
C GLN A 264 -3.30 2.44 -2.05
N ALA A 265 -2.03 2.65 -1.75
CA ALA A 265 -1.43 3.96 -1.75
C ALA A 265 -0.90 4.27 -3.17
N PHE A 266 -1.23 5.43 -3.71
CA PHE A 266 -0.71 5.90 -4.99
C PHE A 266 -0.48 7.41 -4.95
N ASN A 267 0.37 7.91 -5.84
CA ASN A 267 0.58 9.34 -6.00
C ASN A 267 -0.07 9.78 -7.30
N LEU A 268 -0.85 10.86 -7.25
CA LEU A 268 -1.34 11.57 -8.42
C LEU A 268 -0.78 13.00 -8.35
N MET A 269 0.08 13.34 -9.31
CA MET A 269 0.90 14.56 -9.27
C MET A 269 1.76 14.63 -7.99
N LYS A 270 1.65 15.73 -7.22
CA LYS A 270 2.38 15.94 -5.96
C LYS A 270 1.61 15.42 -4.74
N HIS A 271 0.43 14.85 -4.93
CA HIS A 271 -0.45 14.44 -3.85
C HIS A 271 -0.47 12.92 -3.70
N GLY A 272 -0.27 12.46 -2.47
CA GLY A 272 -0.41 11.06 -2.10
C GLY A 272 -1.85 10.74 -1.71
N PHE A 273 -2.36 9.64 -2.24
CA PHE A 273 -3.71 9.13 -2.00
C PHE A 273 -3.64 7.72 -1.41
N LEU A 274 -4.56 7.44 -0.50
CA LEU A 274 -4.88 6.10 -0.03
C LEU A 274 -6.31 5.80 -0.44
N PHE A 275 -6.45 4.82 -1.32
CA PHE A 275 -7.75 4.28 -1.70
C PHE A 275 -8.00 2.98 -0.96
N LYS A 276 -9.25 2.76 -0.54
CA LYS A 276 -9.76 1.51 -0.01
C LYS A 276 -11.08 1.17 -0.67
N ALA A 277 -11.27 -0.10 -0.99
CA ALA A 277 -12.59 -0.66 -1.31
C ALA A 277 -12.83 -1.89 -0.45
N SER A 278 -14.07 -2.12 -0.05
CA SER A 278 -14.47 -3.32 0.69
C SER A 278 -15.90 -3.74 0.40
N ILE A 279 -16.13 -5.02 0.66
CA ILE A 279 -17.45 -5.63 0.80
C ILE A 279 -17.54 -6.25 2.18
N SER A 280 -18.72 -6.15 2.78
CA SER A 280 -19.01 -6.68 4.10
C SER A 280 -20.33 -7.42 4.09
N GLN A 281 -20.40 -8.50 4.85
CA GLN A 281 -21.62 -9.30 5.05
C GLN A 281 -21.97 -9.29 6.54
N SER A 282 -23.24 -9.06 6.86
CA SER A 282 -23.72 -9.10 8.24
C SER A 282 -23.56 -10.50 8.83
N VAL A 283 -23.14 -10.56 10.09
CA VAL A 283 -22.93 -11.80 10.84
C VAL A 283 -23.73 -11.86 12.13
N PHE A 284 -24.13 -10.70 12.66
CA PHE A 284 -25.11 -10.61 13.72
C PHE A 284 -25.93 -9.33 13.53
N SER A 285 -27.17 -9.36 13.98
CA SER A 285 -28.05 -8.20 13.99
C SER A 285 -29.05 -8.29 15.13
N SER A 286 -29.48 -7.15 15.64
CA SER A 286 -30.67 -7.00 16.47
C SER A 286 -31.49 -5.80 16.01
N ARG A 287 -32.80 -5.85 16.30
CA ARG A 287 -33.77 -4.79 16.08
C ARG A 287 -34.55 -4.55 17.37
N THR A 288 -34.76 -3.30 17.72
CA THR A 288 -35.70 -2.87 18.76
C THR A 288 -36.78 -2.06 18.07
N ALA A 289 -37.99 -2.62 18.03
CA ALA A 289 -39.12 -1.98 17.37
C ALA A 289 -39.49 -0.65 18.05
N GLY A 290 -39.72 0.38 17.25
CA GLY A 290 -40.18 1.68 17.74
C GLY A 290 -41.68 1.72 18.06
N PHE A 291 -42.46 0.86 17.40
CA PHE A 291 -43.90 0.74 17.58
C PHE A 291 -44.23 -0.48 18.45
N SER A 292 -45.04 -0.28 19.50
CA SER A 292 -45.35 -1.33 20.47
C SER A 292 -46.27 -2.44 19.93
N GLY A 293 -46.98 -2.18 18.83
CA GLY A 293 -47.84 -3.16 18.16
C GLY A 293 -47.12 -3.95 17.06
N ASP A 294 -45.80 -3.80 16.91
CA ASP A 294 -45.03 -4.57 15.94
C ASP A 294 -44.71 -5.97 16.50
N ASP A 295 -45.42 -6.98 15.98
CA ASP A 295 -45.20 -8.39 16.30
C ASP A 295 -43.99 -9.00 15.56
N ASN A 296 -43.37 -8.26 14.63
CA ASN A 296 -42.25 -8.73 13.83
C ASN A 296 -40.91 -8.58 14.58
N SER A 297 -40.44 -9.69 15.14
CA SER A 297 -39.13 -9.76 15.82
C SER A 297 -37.93 -10.00 14.89
N GLN A 298 -38.12 -9.99 13.55
CA GLN A 298 -37.02 -10.24 12.62
C GLN A 298 -35.96 -9.13 12.71
N ALA A 299 -34.70 -9.54 12.56
CA ALA A 299 -33.57 -8.63 12.46
C ALA A 299 -33.10 -8.53 11.00
N TYR A 300 -32.46 -7.41 10.65
CA TYR A 300 -31.91 -7.22 9.32
C TYR A 300 -30.67 -8.09 9.07
N SER A 301 -30.50 -8.53 7.83
CA SER A 301 -29.30 -9.15 7.33
C SER A 301 -29.00 -8.63 5.93
N GLY A 302 -27.73 -8.53 5.56
CA GLY A 302 -27.36 -8.14 4.22
C GLY A 302 -25.93 -7.68 4.07
N ASN A 303 -25.71 -6.87 3.05
CA ASN A 303 -24.39 -6.52 2.56
C ASN A 303 -24.12 -5.03 2.63
N LYS A 304 -22.85 -4.70 2.77
CA LYS A 304 -22.33 -3.33 2.72
C LYS A 304 -21.17 -3.26 1.74
N VAL A 305 -21.18 -2.28 0.85
CA VAL A 305 -20.04 -1.94 -0.02
C VAL A 305 -19.53 -0.56 0.36
N MET A 306 -18.21 -0.40 0.43
CA MET A 306 -17.59 0.87 0.76
C MET A 306 -16.42 1.18 -0.17
N LEU A 307 -16.36 2.43 -0.63
CA LEU A 307 -15.18 3.03 -1.26
C LEU A 307 -14.74 4.22 -0.41
N PHE A 308 -13.45 4.31 -0.15
CA PHE A 308 -12.88 5.38 0.66
C PHE A 308 -11.60 5.89 0.03
N LEU A 309 -11.48 7.20 -0.10
CA LEU A 309 -10.29 7.85 -0.62
C LEU A 309 -9.82 8.90 0.38
N LEU A 310 -8.55 8.83 0.76
CA LEU A 310 -7.91 9.79 1.65
C LEU A 310 -6.72 10.43 0.94
N SER A 311 -6.57 11.75 1.06
CA SER A 311 -5.41 12.48 0.57
C SER A 311 -4.79 13.31 1.69
N LYS A 312 -3.48 13.20 1.87
CA LYS A 312 -2.75 14.06 2.80
C LYS A 312 -2.52 15.42 2.15
N ILE A 313 -2.93 16.48 2.86
CA ILE A 313 -2.65 17.86 2.47
C ILE A 313 -1.32 18.31 3.08
N THR A 314 -1.09 17.92 4.34
CA THR A 314 0.18 18.14 5.07
C THR A 314 0.52 16.89 5.89
N ASP A 315 1.58 16.96 6.70
CA ASP A 315 1.91 15.88 7.63
C ASP A 315 0.84 15.67 8.73
N LYS A 316 0.05 16.72 9.02
CA LYS A 316 -0.98 16.72 10.05
C LYS A 316 -2.40 16.64 9.50
N TYR A 317 -2.67 17.27 8.36
CA TYR A 317 -4.03 17.38 7.83
C TYR A 317 -4.26 16.48 6.62
N TYR A 318 -5.43 15.87 6.57
CA TYR A 318 -5.90 15.11 5.42
C TYR A 318 -7.36 15.45 5.08
N VAL A 319 -7.72 15.20 3.84
CA VAL A 319 -9.10 15.20 3.36
C VAL A 319 -9.49 13.78 2.97
N SER A 320 -10.77 13.46 3.08
CA SER A 320 -11.31 12.16 2.71
C SER A 320 -12.62 12.28 1.96
N SER A 321 -12.93 11.25 1.20
CA SER A 321 -14.25 11.02 0.62
C SER A 321 -14.66 9.57 0.85
N LEU A 322 -15.95 9.37 1.00
CA LEU A 322 -16.58 8.10 1.33
C LEU A 322 -17.75 7.87 0.38
N PHE A 323 -17.86 6.66 -0.13
CA PHE A 323 -19.08 6.10 -0.68
C PHE A 323 -19.41 4.84 0.11
N LYS A 324 -20.65 4.69 0.52
CA LYS A 324 -21.15 3.54 1.30
C LYS A 324 -22.51 3.15 0.74
N TYR A 325 -22.74 1.86 0.56
CA TYR A 325 -24.02 1.33 0.08
C TYR A 325 -24.40 0.10 0.88
N HIS A 326 -25.61 0.07 1.42
CA HIS A 326 -26.18 -1.09 2.11
C HIS A 326 -27.35 -1.64 1.33
N THR A 327 -27.46 -2.96 1.37
CA THR A 327 -28.67 -3.70 1.00
C THR A 327 -28.98 -4.63 2.14
N LEU A 328 -30.13 -4.44 2.80
CA LEU A 328 -30.56 -5.21 3.95
C LEU A 328 -31.96 -5.76 3.70
N THR A 329 -32.21 -6.95 4.24
CA THR A 329 -33.48 -7.68 4.18
C THR A 329 -33.83 -8.18 5.56
N GLY A 330 -35.11 -8.24 5.91
CA GLY A 330 -35.61 -8.68 7.20
C GLY A 330 -37.07 -8.25 7.34
N PRO A 331 -37.42 -7.43 8.34
CA PRO A 331 -38.78 -6.86 8.47
C PRO A 331 -39.26 -6.07 7.26
N SER A 332 -38.31 -5.49 6.53
CA SER A 332 -38.53 -4.84 5.25
C SER A 332 -37.27 -4.95 4.39
N ASN A 333 -37.35 -4.52 3.14
CA ASN A 333 -36.16 -4.36 2.30
C ASN A 333 -35.66 -2.93 2.42
N VAL A 334 -34.40 -2.77 2.82
CA VAL A 334 -33.76 -1.47 3.04
C VAL A 334 -32.54 -1.32 2.15
N SER A 335 -32.46 -0.18 1.46
CA SER A 335 -31.24 0.24 0.77
C SER A 335 -30.81 1.62 1.23
N VAL A 336 -29.53 1.77 1.50
CA VAL A 336 -28.96 3.03 2.00
C VAL A 336 -27.69 3.36 1.23
N MET A 337 -27.75 4.39 0.40
CA MET A 337 -26.56 4.96 -0.25
C MET A 337 -26.12 6.21 0.51
N ARG A 338 -24.81 6.37 0.72
CA ARG A 338 -24.23 7.56 1.35
C ARG A 338 -22.95 7.99 0.65
N ILE A 339 -22.83 9.29 0.41
CA ILE A 339 -21.63 9.94 -0.12
C ILE A 339 -21.20 11.00 0.88
N GLY A 340 -19.94 10.96 1.29
CA GLY A 340 -19.39 11.86 2.29
C GLY A 340 -18.08 12.49 1.86
N ILE A 341 -17.82 13.70 2.37
CA ILE A 341 -16.54 14.40 2.28
C ILE A 341 -16.14 14.81 3.69
N GLY A 342 -14.87 14.60 4.02
CA GLY A 342 -14.36 14.87 5.36
C GLY A 342 -12.96 15.46 5.36
N ALA A 343 -12.56 15.87 6.55
CA ALA A 343 -11.21 16.32 6.86
C ALA A 343 -10.80 15.76 8.22
N GLY A 344 -9.51 15.61 8.44
CA GLY A 344 -9.01 15.12 9.72
C GLY A 344 -7.62 15.61 10.06
N TYR A 345 -7.30 15.43 11.34
CA TYR A 345 -6.05 15.84 11.97
C TYR A 345 -5.34 14.63 12.57
N LEU A 346 -4.11 14.39 12.14
CA LEU A 346 -3.17 13.41 12.70
C LEU A 346 -2.44 14.06 13.87
N PHE A 347 -2.54 13.43 15.05
CA PHE A 347 -1.91 13.90 16.28
C PHE A 347 -0.39 13.71 16.29
#